data_AF-A0A9W6GTH2-F1
#
_entry.id   AF-A0A9W6GTH2-F1
#
_cell.length_a   1.000
_cell.length_b   1.000
_cell.length_c   1.000
_cell.angle_alpha   90.00
_cell.angle_beta   90.00
_cell.angle_gamma   90.00
#
_symmetry.space_group_name_H-M   'P 1'
#
loop_
_entity.id
_entity.type
_entity.pdbx_description
1 polymer ?
#
loop_
_entity_poly.entity_id
_entity_poly.type
_entity_poly.pdbx_seq_one_letter_code
_entity_poly.pdbx_strand_id
1 'polypeptide(L)'
;MIAACVAEARRLEAVFSLCRPDSALCRLNRDATLEAPPADLLRLLSECREMHDLTSGAFDPTVQQLWNLYASHFSRADADPAGPGSARIAAALAHVGWK
;
A
#
# COMPACT_ATOMS: atom_id res chain seq x y z
N MET A 1 2.48 27.46 -14.71
CA MET A 1 1.60 26.80 -13.71
C MET A 1 1.56 25.29 -13.90
N ILE A 2 1.22 24.75 -15.09
CA ILE A 2 1.19 23.28 -15.34
C ILE A 2 2.52 22.58 -14.99
N ALA A 3 3.65 23.15 -15.40
CA ALA A 3 4.97 22.56 -15.14
C ALA A 3 5.27 22.36 -13.64
N ALA A 4 4.84 23.29 -12.79
CA ALA A 4 5.04 23.18 -11.34
C ALA A 4 4.17 22.07 -10.73
N CYS A 5 2.90 21.96 -11.15
CA CYS A 5 2.02 20.87 -10.73
C CYS A 5 2.58 19.50 -11.14
N VAL A 6 3.08 19.37 -12.38
CA VAL A 6 3.69 18.12 -12.87
C VAL A 6 4.97 17.79 -12.09
N ALA A 7 5.80 18.78 -11.78
CA ALA A 7 7.00 18.57 -10.98
C ALA A 7 6.65 18.07 -9.57
N GLU A 8 5.63 18.66 -8.94
CA GLU A 8 5.19 18.25 -7.61
C GLU A 8 4.56 16.85 -7.62
N ALA A 9 3.75 16.52 -8.62
CA ALA A 9 3.21 15.18 -8.77
C ALA A 9 4.32 14.12 -8.89
N ARG A 10 5.38 14.39 -9.67
CA ARG A 10 6.54 13.50 -9.79
C ARG A 10 7.32 13.37 -8.48
N ARG A 11 7.44 14.47 -7.72
CA ARG A 11 8.08 14.45 -6.39
C ARG A 11 7.30 13.55 -5.43
N LEU A 12 5.97 13.68 -5.38
CA LEU A 12 5.12 12.83 -4.54
C LEU A 12 5.08 11.39 -5.02
N GLU A 13 5.13 11.15 -6.33
CA GLU A 13 5.21 9.81 -6.92
C GLU A 13 6.49 9.08 -6.45
N ALA A 14 7.62 9.77 -6.36
CA ALA A 14 8.86 9.22 -5.82
C ALA A 14 8.76 8.85 -4.33
N VAL A 15 7.77 9.37 -3.59
CA VAL A 15 7.55 9.03 -2.18
C VAL A 15 6.50 7.92 -2.06
N PHE A 16 5.35 8.07 -2.72
CA PHE A 16 4.13 7.31 -2.42
C PHE A 16 3.77 6.21 -3.43
N SER A 17 4.45 6.11 -4.58
CA SER A 17 4.06 5.15 -5.61
C SER A 17 4.28 3.71 -5.17
N LEU A 18 3.29 2.85 -5.38
CA LEU A 18 3.40 1.39 -5.22
C LEU A 18 3.93 0.69 -6.50
N CYS A 19 4.05 1.44 -7.60
CA CYS A 19 4.47 0.91 -8.90
C CYS A 19 5.93 1.23 -9.23
N ARG A 20 6.53 2.19 -8.53
CA ARG A 20 7.94 2.58 -8.71
C ARG A 20 8.81 1.83 -7.70
N PRO A 21 9.66 0.88 -8.13
CA PRO A 21 10.43 0.06 -7.19
C PRO A 21 11.40 0.85 -6.29
N ASP A 22 11.79 2.05 -6.71
CA ASP A 22 12.68 2.96 -6.01
C ASP A 22 11.95 3.96 -5.10
N SER A 23 10.61 3.97 -5.07
CA SER A 23 9.86 4.89 -4.22
C SER A 23 10.12 4.64 -2.73
N ALA A 24 9.96 5.67 -1.91
CA ALA A 24 10.12 5.54 -0.46
C ALA A 24 9.17 4.48 0.13
N LEU A 25 7.91 4.44 -0.33
CA LEU A 25 6.92 3.45 0.10
C LEU A 25 7.29 2.02 -0.33
N CYS A 26 7.73 1.80 -1.57
CA CYS A 26 8.17 0.47 -2.03
C CYS A 26 9.40 -0.01 -1.26
N ARG A 27 10.35 0.89 -0.96
CA ARG A 27 11.50 0.57 -0.11
C ARG A 27 11.07 0.17 1.29
N LEU A 28 10.18 0.96 1.93
CA LEU A 28 9.64 0.63 3.25
C LEU A 28 8.94 -0.73 3.25
N ASN A 29 8.10 -1.02 2.26
CA ASN A 29 7.37 -2.29 2.18
C ASN A 29 8.27 -3.50 1.96
N ARG A 30 9.40 -3.33 1.25
CA ARG A 30 10.39 -4.39 1.01
C ARG A 30 11.29 -4.61 2.22
N ASP A 31 11.80 -3.53 2.81
CA ASP A 31 12.87 -3.58 3.81
C ASP A 31 12.34 -3.54 5.25
N ALA A 32 11.03 -3.32 5.44
CA ALA A 32 10.33 -3.09 6.71
C ALA A 32 10.78 -1.84 7.51
N THR A 33 11.95 -1.29 7.19
CA THR A 33 12.48 -0.06 7.75
C THR A 33 12.93 0.87 6.62
N LEU A 34 12.99 2.17 6.92
CA LEU A 34 13.46 3.17 5.97
C LEU A 34 14.34 4.18 6.70
N GLU A 35 15.63 4.16 6.36
CA GLU A 35 16.58 5.18 6.83
C GLU A 35 16.23 6.55 6.25
N ALA A 36 16.21 7.57 7.10
CA ALA A 36 15.86 8.95 6.76
C ALA A 36 14.57 9.08 5.93
N PRO A 37 13.40 8.71 6.49
CA PRO A 37 12.14 8.71 5.76
C PRO A 37 11.74 10.14 5.34
N PRO A 38 11.19 10.35 4.13
CA PRO A 38 10.69 11.67 3.73
C PRO A 38 9.59 12.16 4.68
N ALA A 39 9.59 13.45 5.02
CA ALA A 39 8.60 14.05 5.92
C ALA A 39 7.15 13.85 5.44
N ASP A 40 6.92 13.89 4.12
CA ASP A 40 5.60 13.62 3.55
C ASP A 40 5.13 12.17 3.77
N LEU A 41 6.04 11.19 3.80
CA LEU A 41 5.69 9.80 4.14
C LEU A 41 5.32 9.67 5.61
N LEU A 42 6.07 10.32 6.52
CA LEU A 42 5.72 10.34 7.93
C LEU A 42 4.35 10.98 8.18
N ARG A 43 4.07 12.11 7.51
CA ARG A 43 2.77 12.79 7.60
C ARG A 43 1.64 11.89 7.08
N LEU A 44 1.80 11.29 5.91
CA LEU A 44 0.82 10.37 5.35
C LEU A 44 0.53 9.20 6.30
N LEU A 45 1.56 8.55 6.85
CA LEU A 45 1.38 7.44 7.78
C LEU A 45 0.69 7.87 9.09
N SER A 46 0.94 9.10 9.56
CA SER A 46 0.20 9.68 10.70
C SER A 46 -1.29 9.84 10.38
N GLU A 47 -1.62 10.45 9.24
CA GLU A 47 -3.01 10.62 8.78
C GLU A 47 -3.70 9.25 8.57
N CYS A 48 -2.98 8.26 8.05
CA CYS A 48 -3.49 6.90 7.91
C CYS A 48 -3.80 6.25 9.27
N ARG A 49 -2.96 6.46 10.30
CA ARG A 49 -3.22 5.96 11.65
C ARG A 49 -4.49 6.59 12.23
N GLU A 50 -4.62 7.90 12.10
CA GLU A 50 -5.81 8.62 12.57
C GLU A 50 -7.08 8.09 11.88
N MET A 51 -7.05 7.90 10.57
CA MET A 51 -8.19 7.36 9.82
C MET A 51 -8.49 5.90 10.19
N HIS A 52 -7.47 5.08 10.41
CA HIS A 52 -7.63 3.71 10.87
C HIS A 52 -8.38 3.66 12.20
N ASP A 53 -7.94 4.47 13.17
CA ASP A 53 -8.56 4.54 14.50
C ASP A 53 -9.99 5.09 14.43
N LEU A 54 -10.22 6.16 13.66
CA LEU A 54 -11.55 6.77 13.48
C LEU A 54 -12.57 5.82 12.85
N THR A 55 -12.10 4.86 12.05
CA THR A 55 -12.96 3.91 11.35
C THR A 55 -12.98 2.52 11.99
N SER A 56 -12.39 2.37 13.18
CA SER A 56 -12.24 1.08 13.86
C SER A 56 -11.65 -0.01 12.95
N GLY A 57 -10.69 0.39 12.12
CA GLY A 57 -10.00 -0.50 11.18
C GLY A 57 -10.70 -0.74 9.84
N ALA A 58 -11.84 -0.09 9.55
CA ALA A 58 -12.44 -0.20 8.21
C ALA A 58 -11.57 0.46 7.12
N PHE A 59 -10.83 1.51 7.47
CA PHE A 59 -9.68 1.98 6.71
C PHE A 59 -8.41 1.32 7.27
N ASP A 60 -7.74 0.50 6.47
CA ASP A 60 -6.44 -0.07 6.84
C ASP A 60 -5.48 0.03 5.64
N PRO A 61 -4.41 0.85 5.72
CA PRO A 61 -3.46 1.00 4.62
C PRO A 61 -2.54 -0.23 4.42
N THR A 62 -2.58 -1.23 5.30
CA THR A 62 -1.78 -2.47 5.21
C THR A 62 -2.45 -3.57 4.38
N VAL A 63 -3.62 -3.30 3.80
CA VAL A 63 -4.37 -4.26 2.94
C VAL A 63 -3.63 -4.68 1.66
N GLN A 64 -2.44 -4.12 1.38
CA GLN A 64 -1.69 -4.38 0.16
C GLN A 64 -1.45 -5.88 -0.10
N GLN A 65 -1.17 -6.69 0.93
CA GLN A 65 -0.95 -8.13 0.72
C GLN A 65 -2.22 -8.87 0.31
N LEU A 66 -3.37 -8.47 0.86
CA LEU A 66 -4.67 -8.98 0.44
C LEU A 66 -5.00 -8.52 -0.98
N TRP A 67 -4.79 -7.25 -1.28
CA TRP A 67 -4.98 -6.69 -2.61
C TRP A 67 -4.11 -7.41 -3.67
N ASN A 68 -2.82 -7.60 -3.39
CA ASN A 68 -1.89 -8.32 -4.26
C ASN A 68 -2.35 -9.77 -4.54
N LEU A 69 -2.88 -10.47 -3.53
CA LEU A 69 -3.43 -11.82 -3.69
C LEU A 69 -4.60 -11.80 -4.70
N TYR A 70 -5.55 -10.88 -4.54
CA TYR A 70 -6.71 -10.77 -5.44
C TYR A 70 -6.30 -10.33 -6.85
N ALA A 71 -5.40 -9.35 -6.97
CA ALA A 71 -4.89 -8.88 -8.25
C ALA A 71 -4.17 -10.01 -9.01
N SER A 72 -3.34 -10.79 -8.31
CA SER A 72 -2.66 -11.95 -8.89
C SER A 72 -3.61 -13.10 -9.23
N HIS A 73 -4.70 -13.27 -8.48
CA HIS A 73 -5.70 -14.31 -8.77
C HIS A 73 -6.44 -13.98 -10.06
N PHE A 74 -6.98 -12.76 -10.17
CA PHE A 74 -7.81 -12.34 -11.29
C PHE A 74 -7.05 -11.93 -12.55
N SER A 75 -5.71 -11.81 -12.50
CA SER A 75 -4.90 -11.63 -13.71
C SER A 75 -4.73 -12.91 -14.54
N ARG A 76 -5.13 -14.07 -13.99
CA ARG A 76 -5.07 -15.36 -14.68
C ARG A 76 -6.29 -15.57 -15.59
N ALA A 77 -6.06 -16.14 -16.76
CA ALA A 77 -7.13 -16.44 -17.71
C ALA A 77 -8.15 -17.49 -17.20
N ASP A 78 -7.73 -18.35 -16.27
CA ASP A 78 -8.52 -19.43 -15.67
C ASP A 78 -8.95 -19.15 -14.23
N ALA A 79 -8.96 -17.88 -13.82
CA ALA A 79 -9.28 -17.50 -12.44
C ALA A 79 -10.68 -17.96 -12.03
N ASP A 80 -10.77 -18.61 -10.87
CA ASP A 80 -12.06 -18.93 -10.25
C ASP A 80 -12.82 -17.63 -9.94
N PRO A 81 -14.05 -17.42 -10.45
CA PRO A 81 -14.83 -16.21 -10.17
C PRO A 81 -15.18 -16.04 -8.69
N ALA A 82 -15.13 -17.11 -7.88
CA ALA A 82 -15.31 -17.03 -6.42
C ALA A 82 -14.11 -16.38 -5.70
N GLY A 83 -12.97 -16.21 -6.39
CA GLY A 83 -11.76 -15.61 -5.84
C GLY A 83 -10.74 -16.62 -5.29
N PRO A 84 -9.67 -16.15 -4.64
CA PRO A 84 -8.64 -17.01 -4.07
C PRO A 84 -9.20 -17.87 -2.92
N GLY A 85 -8.69 -19.09 -2.77
CA GLY A 85 -9.14 -19.99 -1.71
C GLY A 85 -8.97 -19.43 -0.29
N SER A 86 -9.87 -19.80 0.62
CA SER A 86 -9.94 -19.27 2.00
C SER A 86 -8.63 -19.37 2.78
N ALA A 87 -7.87 -20.45 2.62
CA ALA A 87 -6.55 -20.61 3.24
C ALA A 87 -5.54 -19.54 2.78
N ARG A 88 -5.57 -19.15 1.49
CA ARG A 88 -4.71 -18.09 0.96
C ARG A 88 -5.14 -16.71 1.45
N ILE A 89 -6.45 -16.48 1.55
CA ILE A 89 -7.01 -15.26 2.13
C ILE A 89 -6.56 -15.11 3.58
N ALA A 90 -6.70 -16.16 4.40
CA ALA A 90 -6.28 -16.17 5.79
C ALA A 90 -4.76 -15.89 5.94
N ALA A 91 -3.93 -16.50 5.07
CA ALA A 91 -2.50 -16.23 5.06
C ALA A 91 -2.16 -14.77 4.70
N ALA A 92 -2.87 -14.17 3.74
CA ALA A 92 -2.69 -12.76 3.41
C ALA A 92 -3.14 -11.84 4.56
N LEU A 93 -4.27 -12.14 5.20
CA LEU A 93 -4.79 -11.39 6.34
C LEU A 93 -3.85 -11.42 7.55
N ALA A 94 -3.03 -12.45 7.73
CA ALA A 94 -2.02 -12.49 8.80
C ALA A 94 -0.94 -11.40 8.68
N HIS A 95 -0.83 -10.77 7.50
CA HIS A 95 0.05 -9.63 7.24
C HIS A 95 -0.69 -8.28 7.18
N VAL A 96 -2.00 -8.27 7.45
CA VAL A 96 -2.84 -7.08 7.51
C VAL A 96 -3.10 -6.74 8.97
N GLY A 97 -2.92 -5.47 9.32
CA GLY A 97 -3.18 -4.95 10.65
C GLY A 97 -2.21 -3.84 11.00
N TRP A 98 -2.75 -2.67 11.26
CA TRP A 98 -2.03 -1.54 11.83
C TRP A 98 -1.82 -1.78 13.34
N LYS A 99 -0.58 -1.68 13.84
CA LYS A 99 -0.24 -1.72 15.27
C LYS A 99 0.33 -0.39 15.69
#